data_AF-A0A1E7JQ20-F1
#
_entry.id   AF-A0A1E7JQ20-F1
#
_cell.length_a   1.000
_cell.length_b   1.000
_cell.length_c   1.000
_cell.angle_alpha   90.00
_cell.angle_beta   90.00
_cell.angle_gamma   90.00
#
_symmetry.space_group_name_H-M   'P 1'
#
loop_
_entity.id
_entity.type
_entity.pdbx_description
1 polymer ?
#
loop_
_entity_poly.entity_id
_entity_poly.type
_entity_poly.pdbx_seq_one_letter_code
_entity_poly.pdbx_strand_id
1 'polypeptide(L)'
;MCNSITATSTSSAAASAQVSLTAAGELRDALTALRRGNAAVAVSALMAIDPESWAAMEARLSAVGGDLRELLEAASENAAVRLPLH
;
A
#
# COMPACT_ATOMS: atom_id res chain seq x y z
N MET A 1 -34.41 -24.43 -28.26
CA MET A 1 -34.56 -23.27 -27.35
C MET A 1 -33.17 -22.94 -26.82
N CYS A 2 -32.55 -21.87 -27.32
CA CYS A 2 -31.21 -21.43 -26.90
C CYS A 2 -31.38 -20.39 -25.78
N ASN A 3 -30.91 -20.69 -24.57
CA ASN A 3 -30.91 -19.72 -23.48
C ASN A 3 -29.61 -18.92 -23.53
N SER A 4 -29.73 -17.66 -23.95
CA SER A 4 -28.66 -16.67 -23.86
C SER A 4 -28.42 -16.31 -22.40
N ILE A 5 -27.27 -16.72 -21.86
CA ILE A 5 -26.77 -16.20 -20.59
C ILE A 5 -26.28 -14.78 -20.90
N THR A 6 -27.09 -13.78 -20.57
CA THR A 6 -26.66 -12.37 -20.58
C THR A 6 -25.61 -12.21 -19.49
N ALA A 7 -24.34 -12.35 -19.87
CA ALA A 7 -23.25 -11.81 -19.07
C ALA A 7 -23.50 -10.31 -18.96
N THR A 8 -23.89 -9.84 -17.78
CA THR A 8 -23.90 -8.41 -17.47
C THR A 8 -22.44 -7.97 -17.45
N SER A 9 -21.96 -7.51 -18.60
CA SER A 9 -20.72 -6.76 -18.71
C SER A 9 -20.89 -5.46 -17.93
N THR A 10 -20.60 -5.49 -16.64
CA THR A 10 -20.38 -4.27 -15.86
C THR A 10 -19.04 -3.69 -16.28
N SER A 11 -19.05 -2.99 -17.42
CA SER A 11 -18.02 -2.01 -17.76
C SER A 11 -18.28 -0.77 -16.91
N SER A 12 -17.61 -0.66 -15.76
CA SER A 12 -17.48 0.60 -15.04
C SER A 12 -16.07 1.11 -15.28
N ALA A 13 -15.95 2.11 -16.15
CA ALA A 13 -14.73 2.80 -16.52
C ALA A 13 -14.09 3.51 -15.31
N ALA A 14 -13.30 2.77 -14.56
CA ALA A 14 -12.10 3.21 -13.89
C ALA A 14 -11.22 1.97 -13.88
N ALA A 15 -10.17 1.94 -14.71
CA ALA A 15 -9.14 0.93 -14.57
C ALA A 15 -8.58 1.10 -13.15
N SER A 16 -9.11 0.34 -12.20
CA SER A 16 -8.67 0.35 -10.82
C SER A 16 -7.20 0.00 -10.88
N ALA A 17 -6.33 0.97 -10.61
CA ALA A 17 -4.92 0.71 -10.40
C ALA A 17 -4.85 -0.40 -9.35
N GLN A 18 -4.55 -1.62 -9.79
CA GLN A 18 -4.68 -2.80 -8.95
C GLN A 18 -3.42 -2.90 -8.10
N VAL A 19 -3.58 -2.75 -6.80
CA VAL A 19 -2.49 -3.04 -5.87
C VAL A 19 -2.34 -4.56 -5.80
N SER A 20 -1.20 -5.08 -6.24
CA SER A 20 -0.87 -6.49 -6.10
C SER A 20 -0.88 -6.91 -4.61
N LEU A 21 -1.28 -8.15 -4.34
CA LEU A 21 -1.23 -8.71 -2.98
C LEU A 21 0.21 -8.73 -2.45
N THR A 22 1.20 -8.96 -3.31
CA THR A 22 2.62 -8.92 -2.95
C THR A 22 3.01 -7.51 -2.51
N ALA A 23 2.69 -6.50 -3.31
CA ALA A 23 2.99 -5.11 -2.99
C ALA A 23 2.29 -4.65 -1.69
N ALA A 24 1.06 -5.08 -1.44
CA ALA A 24 0.38 -4.84 -0.17
C ALA A 24 1.07 -5.53 1.03
N GLY A 25 1.66 -6.71 0.80
CA GLY A 25 2.50 -7.42 1.78
C GLY A 25 3.78 -6.66 2.10
N GLU A 26 4.52 -6.25 1.06
CA GLU A 26 5.75 -5.47 1.20
C GLU A 26 5.50 -4.13 1.90
N LEU A 27 4.40 -3.43 1.59
CA LEU A 27 4.04 -2.20 2.31
C LEU A 27 3.77 -2.47 3.81
N ARG A 28 3.08 -3.57 4.14
CA ARG A 28 2.83 -3.95 5.53
C ARG A 28 4.14 -4.28 6.27
N ASP A 29 5.06 -4.93 5.59
CA ASP A 29 6.36 -5.28 6.14
C ASP A 29 7.23 -4.04 6.34
N ALA A 30 7.20 -3.10 5.38
CA ALA A 30 7.83 -1.79 5.53
C ALA A 30 7.33 -1.03 6.75
N LEU A 31 6.01 -0.91 6.91
CA LEU A 31 5.40 -0.25 8.08
C LEU A 31 5.74 -0.97 9.39
N THR A 32 5.81 -2.30 9.37
CA THR A 32 6.19 -3.09 10.54
C THR A 32 7.66 -2.90 10.91
N ALA A 33 8.54 -2.84 9.92
CA ALA A 33 9.95 -2.59 10.11
C ALA A 33 10.21 -1.17 10.64
N LEU A 34 9.51 -0.16 10.10
CA LEU A 34 9.55 1.21 10.61
C LEU A 34 9.17 1.28 12.08
N ARG A 35 8.03 0.68 12.48
CA ARG A 35 7.61 0.61 13.89
C ARG A 35 8.60 -0.10 14.81
N ARG A 36 9.45 -0.98 14.28
CA ARG A 36 10.50 -1.70 15.01
C ARG A 36 11.84 -0.96 14.99
N GLY A 37 11.94 0.20 14.34
CA GLY A 37 13.19 0.93 14.16
C GLY A 37 14.16 0.28 13.17
N ASN A 38 13.72 -0.70 12.38
CA ASN A 38 14.55 -1.39 11.40
C ASN A 38 14.44 -0.73 10.02
N ALA A 39 15.14 0.39 9.85
CA ALA A 39 15.10 1.18 8.62
C ALA A 39 15.59 0.39 7.39
N ALA A 40 16.58 -0.51 7.55
CA ALA A 40 17.11 -1.30 6.44
C ALA A 40 16.07 -2.26 5.85
N VAL A 41 15.31 -2.95 6.71
CA VAL A 41 14.23 -3.83 6.25
C VAL A 41 13.08 -3.01 5.65
N ALA A 42 12.78 -1.83 6.21
CA ALA A 42 11.77 -0.96 5.63
C ALA A 42 12.12 -0.53 4.20
N VAL A 43 13.35 -0.08 3.96
CA VAL A 43 13.82 0.30 2.63
C VAL A 43 13.80 -0.90 1.68
N SER A 44 14.27 -2.07 2.13
CA SER A 44 14.26 -3.28 1.30
C SER A 44 12.86 -3.67 0.84
N ALA A 45 11.87 -3.61 1.73
CA ALA A 45 10.49 -3.92 1.41
C ALA A 45 9.88 -2.87 0.45
N LEU A 46 10.15 -1.58 0.67
CA LEU A 46 9.70 -0.53 -0.25
C LEU A 46 10.29 -0.70 -1.67
N MET A 47 11.56 -1.09 -1.77
CA MET A 47 12.21 -1.36 -3.06
C MET A 47 11.69 -2.62 -3.77
N ALA A 48 11.02 -3.53 -3.05
CA ALA A 48 10.40 -4.72 -3.63
C ALA A 48 9.01 -4.43 -4.24
N ILE A 49 8.41 -3.27 -3.95
CA ILE A 49 7.14 -2.84 -4.53
C ILE A 49 7.36 -2.43 -5.99
N ASP A 50 6.55 -2.99 -6.88
CA ASP A 50 6.60 -2.62 -8.29
C ASP A 50 6.03 -1.20 -8.53
N PRO A 51 6.51 -0.47 -9.56
CA PRO A 51 6.10 0.92 -9.79
C PRO A 51 4.60 1.10 -10.07
N GLU A 52 3.94 0.10 -10.67
CA GLU A 52 2.50 0.14 -10.97
C GLU A 52 1.68 0.07 -9.67
N SER A 53 2.01 -0.88 -8.79
CA SER A 53 1.42 -1.00 -7.47
C SER A 53 1.71 0.23 -6.60
N TRP A 54 2.90 0.81 -6.69
CA TRP A 54 3.24 2.04 -5.97
C TRP A 54 2.31 3.20 -6.36
N ALA A 55 2.18 3.48 -7.66
CA ALA A 55 1.29 4.52 -8.17
C ALA A 55 -0.18 4.25 -7.81
N ALA A 56 -0.60 2.98 -7.82
CA ALA A 56 -1.93 2.57 -7.38
C ALA A 56 -2.19 2.87 -5.90
N MET A 57 -1.20 2.64 -5.03
CA MET A 57 -1.28 2.98 -3.61
C MET A 57 -1.37 4.49 -3.40
N GLU A 58 -0.53 5.28 -4.07
CA GLU A 58 -0.56 6.75 -4.00
C GLU A 58 -1.92 7.30 -4.44
N ALA A 59 -2.48 6.79 -5.55
CA ALA A 59 -3.81 7.19 -6.01
C ALA A 59 -4.90 6.85 -4.99
N ARG A 60 -4.81 5.67 -4.36
CA ARG A 60 -5.78 5.23 -3.34
C ARG A 60 -5.69 6.05 -2.05
N LEU A 61 -4.48 6.39 -1.62
CA LEU A 61 -4.23 7.28 -0.48
C LEU A 61 -4.73 8.69 -0.76
N SER A 62 -4.42 9.23 -1.93
CA SER A 62 -4.90 10.55 -2.36
C SER A 62 -6.42 10.62 -2.38
N ALA A 63 -7.10 9.55 -2.80
CA ALA A 63 -8.56 9.47 -2.82
C ALA A 63 -9.20 9.55 -1.42
N VAL A 64 -8.47 9.21 -0.35
CA VAL A 64 -8.91 9.37 1.05
C VAL A 64 -8.31 10.61 1.72
N GLY A 65 -7.63 11.47 0.96
CA GLY A 65 -7.01 12.71 1.45
C GLY A 65 -5.70 12.51 2.20
N GLY A 66 -5.04 11.36 2.05
CA GLY A 66 -3.75 11.07 2.65
C GLY A 66 -2.62 11.01 1.63
N ASP A 67 -1.39 11.03 2.13
CA ASP A 67 -0.18 10.89 1.36
C ASP A 67 0.67 9.70 1.86
N LEU A 68 1.36 9.03 0.94
CA LEU A 68 2.13 7.83 1.26
C LEU A 68 3.39 8.16 2.08
N ARG A 69 4.02 9.31 1.84
CA ARG A 69 5.14 9.78 2.65
C ARG A 69 4.68 10.14 4.06
N GLU A 70 3.58 10.87 4.20
CA GLU A 70 3.02 11.19 5.53
C GLU A 70 2.71 9.91 6.33
N LEU A 71 2.18 8.87 5.67
CA LEU A 71 1.95 7.57 6.30
C LEU A 71 3.25 6.91 6.80
N LEU A 72 4.32 6.97 5.99
CA LEU A 72 5.63 6.39 6.35
C LEU A 72 6.29 7.18 7.48
N GLU A 73 6.20 8.51 7.46
CA GLU A 73 6.69 9.40 8.52
C GLU A 73 5.96 9.10 9.84
N ALA A 74 4.64 9.04 9.83
CA ALA A 74 3.83 8.70 11.01
C ALA A 74 4.17 7.29 11.57
N ALA A 75 4.49 6.32 10.70
CA ALA A 75 4.90 4.98 11.11
C ALA A 75 6.29 4.97 11.78
N SER A 76 7.20 5.83 11.32
CA SER A 76 8.54 6.03 11.89
C SER A 76 8.48 6.77 13.23
N GLU A 77 7.68 7.85 13.32
CA GLU A 77 7.49 8.61 14.56
C GLU A 77 6.88 7.76 15.67
N ASN A 78 5.91 6.91 15.36
CA ASN A 78 5.37 5.94 16.32
C ASN A 78 6.44 4.96 16.85
N ALA A 79 7.47 4.67 16.07
CA ALA A 79 8.61 3.88 16.55
C ALA A 79 9.45 4.68 17.56
N ALA A 80 9.73 5.94 17.24
CA ALA A 80 10.50 6.84 18.09
C ALA A 80 9.80 7.11 19.44
N VAL A 81 8.48 7.32 19.43
CA VAL A 81 7.66 7.51 20.65
C VAL A 81 7.67 6.26 21.55
N ARG A 82 7.87 5.06 20.97
CA ARG A 82 7.90 3.80 21.71
C ARG A 82 9.26 3.46 22.35
N LEU A 83 10.28 4.30 22.19
CA LEU A 83 11.55 4.19 22.91
C LEU A 83 11.63 5.26 24.01
N PRO A 84 10.98 5.08 25.18
CA PRO A 84 11.43 5.75 26.38
C PRO A 84 12.79 5.14 26.76
N LEU A 85 13.82 5.98 26.77
CA LEU A 85 15.11 5.67 27.41
C LEU A 85 14.83 5.35 28.89
N HIS A 86 15.04 4.10 29.29
CA HIS A 86 15.14 3.73 30.70
C HIS A 86 16.13 2.59 30.90
#